data_AF-A0A2H5YV73-F1
#
_entry.id   AF-A0A2H5YV73-F1
#
_cell.length_a   1.000
_cell.length_b   1.000
_cell.length_c   1.000
_cell.angle_alpha   90.00
_cell.angle_beta   90.00
_cell.angle_gamma   90.00
#
_symmetry.space_group_name_H-M   'P 1'
#
loop_
_entity.id
_entity.type
_entity.pdbx_description
1 polymer ?
#
loop_
_entity_poly.entity_id
_entity_poly.type
_entity_poly.pdbx_seq_one_letter_code
_entity_poly.pdbx_strand_id
1 'polypeptide(L)'
;MRSVYPNSPMTVEELTVRKAAGNVVEFASVVVAGWSPLWLLAGAADAIGGSKVYLRALVEELERIGLLQPDTDISTFEDLLSRLEGTSGVLADAVDVPPLNVNDLRASWRALQSQAADLPSPEGLASIFAGLQAAARQEGRSLLEVSTLVGLGAARAGIRLGDVYVFDYYRRALRSIAEEGLLAFLRRISSPYLERAGKHFDPAAPTYTERLLGLLDRRRAGRSAPRQLGPGNEAATSPPLVQAEGSSEAS
;
A
#
# COMPACT_ATOMS: atom_id res chain seq x y z
N MET A 1 8.58 40.78 34.12
CA MET A 1 9.30 40.01 33.08
C MET A 1 8.25 39.26 32.25
N ARG A 2 8.10 39.59 30.97
CA ARG A 2 7.12 38.97 30.05
C ARG A 2 7.93 38.26 28.96
N SER A 3 7.95 36.92 28.98
CA SER A 3 8.61 36.14 27.95
C SER A 3 7.78 36.21 26.67
N VAL A 4 8.39 36.73 25.60
CA VAL A 4 7.85 36.75 24.25
C VAL A 4 8.50 35.60 23.51
N TYR A 5 7.86 34.45 23.48
CA TYR A 5 8.09 33.50 22.40
C TYR A 5 7.19 33.93 21.25
N PRO A 6 7.71 34.26 20.05
CA PRO A 6 6.85 34.40 18.89
C PRO A 6 6.29 33.01 18.59
N ASN A 7 4.99 32.84 18.84
CA ASN A 7 4.20 31.77 18.25
C ASN A 7 4.11 32.07 16.74
N SER A 8 5.16 31.76 15.99
CA SER A 8 5.00 31.54 14.56
C SER A 8 4.29 30.19 14.45
N PRO A 9 3.00 30.14 14.04
CA PRO A 9 2.36 28.87 13.79
C PRO A 9 3.08 28.22 12.62
N MET A 10 3.93 27.23 12.90
CA MET A 10 4.49 26.38 11.86
C MET A 10 3.32 25.76 11.11
N THR A 11 3.28 25.98 9.79
CA THR A 11 2.22 25.41 8.97
C THR A 11 2.32 23.90 9.00
N VAL A 12 1.17 23.22 8.92
CA VAL A 12 1.09 21.75 8.85
C VAL A 12 2.00 21.21 7.75
N GLU A 13 2.19 21.98 6.68
CA GLU A 13 3.08 21.69 5.57
C GLU A 13 4.57 21.61 5.98
N GLU A 14 5.09 22.57 6.75
CA GLU A 14 6.48 22.54 7.25
C GLU A 14 6.72 21.40 8.25
N LEU A 15 5.72 21.09 9.07
CA LEU A 15 5.74 19.92 9.96
C LEU A 15 5.71 18.62 9.15
N THR A 16 4.96 18.55 8.06
CA THR A 16 4.85 17.36 7.21
C THR A 16 6.10 17.14 6.37
N VAL A 17 6.72 18.20 5.85
CA VAL A 17 8.00 18.14 5.14
C VAL A 17 9.13 17.73 6.09
N ARG A 18 9.17 18.26 7.31
CA ARG A 18 10.15 17.85 8.32
C ARG A 18 9.92 16.42 8.84
N LYS A 19 8.66 15.97 8.94
CA LYS A 19 8.29 14.59 9.29
C LYS A 19 8.59 13.61 8.15
N ALA A 20 8.43 14.02 6.89
CA ALA A 20 8.79 13.25 5.70
C ALA A 20 10.31 13.13 5.51
N ALA A 21 11.09 14.12 5.95
CA ALA A 21 12.55 14.07 5.93
C ALA A 21 13.14 13.26 7.11
N GLY A 22 12.39 13.07 8.20
CA GLY A 22 12.88 12.50 9.47
C GLY A 22 12.43 11.09 9.82
N ASN A 23 11.33 10.57 9.27
CA ASN A 23 10.77 9.27 9.66
C ASN A 23 10.89 8.22 8.54
N VAL A 24 12.10 7.69 8.33
CA VAL A 24 12.29 6.48 7.51
C VAL A 24 11.83 5.22 8.27
N VAL A 25 11.72 5.30 9.60
CA VAL A 25 11.30 4.18 10.47
C VAL A 25 9.80 3.85 10.36
N GLU A 26 8.95 4.83 10.01
CA GLU A 26 7.49 4.64 9.97
C GLU A 26 7.02 3.83 8.74
N PHE A 27 7.87 3.64 7.72
CA PHE A 27 7.61 2.77 6.57
C PHE A 27 7.92 1.29 6.81
N ALA A 28 8.50 0.94 7.96
CA ALA A 28 8.61 -0.45 8.40
C ALA A 28 7.25 -1.07 8.77
N SER A 29 6.16 -0.29 8.78
CA SER A 29 4.79 -0.79 8.92
C SER A 29 4.25 -1.45 7.64
N VAL A 30 4.85 -1.19 6.46
CA VAL A 30 4.56 -1.91 5.22
C VAL A 30 5.59 -3.02 5.02
N VAL A 31 5.67 -3.91 6.00
CA VAL A 31 6.57 -5.05 6.00
C VAL A 31 5.84 -6.24 5.38
N VAL A 32 6.06 -6.43 4.07
CA VAL A 32 6.29 -7.78 3.53
C VAL A 32 7.80 -8.03 3.61
N ALA A 33 8.39 -7.97 4.81
CA ALA A 33 9.85 -8.12 4.96
C ALA A 33 10.31 -9.51 4.53
N GLY A 34 9.43 -10.49 4.53
CA GLY A 34 9.75 -11.86 4.18
C GLY A 34 10.08 -12.17 2.71
N TRP A 35 9.95 -11.21 1.78
CA TRP A 35 10.07 -11.47 0.33
C TRP A 35 10.76 -10.34 -0.43
N SER A 36 11.69 -9.63 0.21
CA SER A 36 12.58 -8.69 -0.47
C SER A 36 13.74 -9.42 -1.16
N PRO A 37 14.47 -8.80 -2.12
CA PRO A 37 15.59 -9.45 -2.82
C PRO A 37 16.56 -10.19 -1.91
N LEU A 38 16.96 -9.60 -0.77
CA LEU A 38 17.92 -10.21 0.15
C LEU A 38 17.39 -11.50 0.79
N TRP A 39 16.10 -11.53 1.16
CA TRP A 39 15.42 -12.72 1.66
C TRP A 39 15.31 -13.81 0.60
N LEU A 40 14.92 -13.44 -0.62
CA LEU A 40 14.80 -14.38 -1.73
C LEU A 40 16.16 -14.91 -2.20
N LEU A 41 17.22 -14.11 -2.14
CA LEU A 41 18.57 -14.57 -2.44
C LEU A 41 19.07 -15.57 -1.38
N ALA A 42 18.84 -15.29 -0.10
CA ALA A 42 19.18 -16.20 0.99
C ALA A 42 18.43 -17.53 0.87
N GLY A 43 17.12 -17.50 0.67
CA GLY A 43 16.32 -18.69 0.42
C GLY A 43 16.75 -19.40 -0.86
N ALA A 44 16.71 -18.76 -2.02
CA ALA A 44 17.02 -19.42 -3.29
C ALA A 44 18.40 -20.08 -3.30
N ALA A 45 19.42 -19.43 -2.72
CA ALA A 45 20.73 -20.04 -2.62
C ALA A 45 20.75 -21.25 -1.68
N ASP A 46 20.08 -21.19 -0.54
CA ASP A 46 19.95 -22.34 0.37
C ASP A 46 19.23 -23.52 -0.32
N ALA A 47 18.22 -23.24 -1.15
CA ALA A 47 17.39 -24.25 -1.83
C ALA A 47 18.18 -25.03 -2.87
N ILE A 48 19.08 -24.35 -3.58
CA ILE A 48 19.95 -24.96 -4.59
C ILE A 48 21.29 -25.45 -4.02
N GLY A 49 21.47 -25.41 -2.69
CA GLY A 49 22.73 -25.79 -2.04
C GLY A 49 23.91 -24.87 -2.37
N GLY A 50 23.62 -23.60 -2.67
CA GLY A 50 24.57 -22.58 -3.10
C GLY A 50 25.27 -21.83 -1.96
N SER A 51 25.76 -20.63 -2.27
CA SER A 51 26.56 -19.82 -1.35
C SER A 51 25.75 -19.29 -0.16
N LYS A 52 26.35 -19.35 1.04
CA LYS A 52 25.77 -18.78 2.28
C LYS A 52 25.96 -17.26 2.41
N VAL A 53 26.61 -16.60 1.45
CA VAL A 53 26.90 -15.16 1.52
C VAL A 53 25.63 -14.32 1.69
N TYR A 54 24.55 -14.68 1.00
CA TYR A 54 23.29 -13.93 1.09
C TYR A 54 22.60 -14.12 2.45
N LEU A 55 22.64 -15.34 2.99
CA LEU A 55 22.11 -15.63 4.33
C LEU A 55 22.88 -14.86 5.40
N ARG A 56 24.22 -14.82 5.33
CA ARG A 56 25.04 -14.04 6.28
C ARG A 56 24.71 -12.55 6.21
N ALA A 57 24.66 -11.99 5.01
CA ALA A 57 24.30 -10.58 4.82
C ALA A 57 22.88 -10.26 5.35
N LEU A 58 21.95 -11.20 5.21
CA LEU A 58 20.61 -11.06 5.80
C LEU A 58 20.65 -11.09 7.33
N VAL A 59 21.35 -12.06 7.92
CA VAL A 59 21.49 -12.19 9.38
C VAL A 59 22.13 -10.93 9.96
N GLU A 60 23.23 -10.45 9.38
CA GLU A 60 23.91 -9.21 9.80
C GLU A 60 22.98 -8.00 9.78
N GLU A 61 22.17 -7.84 8.73
CA GLU A 61 21.18 -6.75 8.66
C GLU A 61 20.07 -6.89 9.70
N LEU A 62 19.60 -8.11 9.98
CA LEU A 62 18.57 -8.38 10.97
C LEU A 62 19.08 -8.18 12.41
N GLU A 63 20.32 -8.56 12.71
CA GLU A 63 21.00 -8.26 13.97
C GLU A 63 21.16 -6.74 14.15
N ARG A 64 21.58 -6.02 13.09
CA ARG A 64 21.75 -4.57 13.10
C ARG A 64 20.47 -3.81 13.45
N ILE A 65 19.30 -4.32 13.05
CA ILE A 65 18.00 -3.72 13.38
C ILE A 65 17.35 -4.33 14.63
N GLY A 66 18.05 -5.23 15.35
CA GLY A 66 17.60 -5.82 16.61
C GLY A 66 16.52 -6.88 16.47
N LEU A 67 16.28 -7.43 15.27
CA LEU A 67 15.34 -8.54 15.05
C LEU A 67 15.95 -9.91 15.37
N LEU A 68 17.29 -9.99 15.40
CA LEU A 68 18.03 -11.17 15.85
C LEU A 68 19.00 -10.76 16.96
N GLN A 69 19.26 -11.68 17.88
CA GLN A 69 20.33 -11.50 18.85
C GLN A 69 21.68 -11.56 18.13
N PRO A 70 22.67 -10.74 18.52
CA PRO A 70 24.02 -10.81 17.95
C PRO A 70 24.65 -12.18 18.16
N ASP A 71 25.52 -12.58 17.23
CA ASP A 71 26.28 -13.84 17.26
C ASP A 71 25.39 -15.10 17.29
N THR A 72 24.18 -15.02 16.72
CA THR A 72 23.29 -16.19 16.64
C THR A 72 23.83 -17.16 15.59
N ASP A 73 24.07 -18.41 15.99
CA ASP A 73 24.40 -19.48 15.04
C ASP A 73 23.17 -19.80 14.16
N ILE A 74 23.23 -19.31 12.92
CA ILE A 74 22.25 -19.49 11.86
C ILE A 74 23.01 -19.99 10.62
N SER A 75 22.78 -21.25 10.27
CA SER A 75 23.56 -21.93 9.25
C SER A 75 22.78 -22.20 7.97
N THR A 76 21.44 -22.25 8.07
CA THR A 76 20.49 -22.47 6.97
C THR A 76 19.35 -21.44 7.01
N PHE A 77 18.59 -21.35 5.92
CA PHE A 77 17.41 -20.49 5.90
C PHE A 77 16.32 -21.00 6.86
N GLU A 78 16.18 -22.31 7.05
CA GLU A 78 15.23 -22.89 8.01
C GLU A 78 15.63 -22.58 9.47
N ASP A 79 16.94 -22.55 9.77
CA ASP A 79 17.43 -22.11 11.09
C ASP A 79 16.98 -20.67 11.36
N LEU A 80 17.14 -19.77 10.38
CA LEU A 80 16.70 -18.38 10.48
C LEU A 80 15.20 -18.28 10.80
N LEU A 81 14.35 -19.01 10.05
CA LEU A 81 12.91 -19.03 10.30
C LEU A 81 12.59 -19.53 11.70
N SER A 82 13.27 -20.59 12.15
CA SER A 82 13.07 -21.16 13.49
C SER A 82 13.46 -20.18 14.61
N ARG A 83 14.53 -19.39 14.42
CA ARG A 83 14.92 -18.33 15.37
C ARG A 83 13.89 -17.21 15.44
N LEU A 84 13.33 -16.81 14.30
CA LEU A 84 12.31 -15.76 14.24
C LEU A 84 10.99 -16.22 14.85
N GLU A 85 10.60 -17.48 14.67
CA GLU A 85 9.43 -18.06 15.33
C GLU A 85 9.54 -17.99 16.86
N GLY A 86 10.72 -18.30 17.40
CA GLY A 86 11.00 -18.18 18.83
C GLY A 86 11.02 -16.74 19.36
N THR A 87 11.24 -15.75 18.49
CA THR A 87 11.33 -14.32 18.86
C THR A 87 9.96 -13.62 18.80
N SER A 88 9.07 -14.06 17.91
CA SER A 88 7.71 -13.52 17.74
C SER A 88 6.77 -13.77 18.93
N GLY A 89 7.13 -14.66 19.87
CA GLY A 89 6.37 -14.88 21.11
C GLY A 89 6.38 -13.70 22.09
N VAL A 90 7.20 -12.66 21.85
CA VAL A 90 7.45 -11.55 22.80
C VAL A 90 6.88 -10.19 22.34
N LEU A 91 6.23 -10.10 21.17
CA LEU A 91 5.69 -8.83 20.64
C LEU A 91 4.16 -8.87 20.46
N ALA A 92 3.43 -8.95 21.57
CA ALA A 92 1.97 -8.84 21.59
C ALA A 92 1.45 -7.40 21.81
N ASP A 93 2.26 -6.36 21.58
CA ASP A 93 1.85 -4.97 21.84
C ASP A 93 2.43 -3.98 20.81
N ALA A 94 2.20 -4.23 19.52
CA ALA A 94 2.52 -3.28 18.45
C ALA A 94 1.27 -2.99 17.62
N VAL A 95 0.61 -1.87 17.95
CA VAL A 95 -0.46 -1.28 17.15
C VAL A 95 0.15 -0.80 15.82
N ASP A 96 -0.47 -1.20 14.70
CA ASP A 96 -0.23 -0.80 13.30
C ASP A 96 0.89 -1.49 12.47
N VAL A 97 1.51 -2.59 12.91
CA VAL A 97 2.38 -3.41 12.04
C VAL A 97 1.86 -4.85 11.95
N PRO A 98 1.54 -5.37 10.75
CA PRO A 98 1.17 -6.78 10.62
C PRO A 98 2.36 -7.66 11.05
N PRO A 99 2.17 -8.61 11.98
CA PRO A 99 3.26 -9.45 12.45
C PRO A 99 3.85 -10.28 11.31
N LEU A 100 5.16 -10.51 11.33
CA LEU A 100 5.80 -11.43 10.41
C LEU A 100 5.24 -12.84 10.63
N ASN A 101 4.45 -13.33 9.68
CA ASN A 101 3.92 -14.69 9.74
C ASN A 101 5.00 -15.68 9.27
N VAL A 102 5.75 -16.22 10.22
CA VAL A 102 6.80 -17.20 9.96
C VAL A 102 6.25 -18.49 9.33
N ASN A 103 5.00 -18.85 9.61
CA ASN A 103 4.36 -20.02 8.99
C ASN A 103 4.11 -19.79 7.50
N ASP A 104 3.64 -18.61 7.12
CA ASP A 104 3.48 -18.25 5.71
C ASP A 104 4.85 -18.21 5.01
N LEU A 105 5.88 -17.67 5.68
CA LEU A 105 7.25 -17.68 5.15
C LEU A 105 7.76 -19.08 4.89
N ARG A 106 7.54 -20.00 5.84
CA ARG A 106 7.94 -21.39 5.71
C ARG A 106 7.17 -22.11 4.61
N ALA A 107 5.88 -21.83 4.45
CA ALA A 107 5.06 -22.40 3.37
C ALA A 107 5.58 -21.95 2.00
N SER A 108 5.82 -20.66 1.82
CA SER A 108 6.33 -20.11 0.57
C SER A 108 7.80 -20.51 0.32
N TRP A 109 8.61 -20.70 1.37
CA TRP A 109 9.95 -21.26 1.27
C TRP A 109 9.94 -22.69 0.72
N ARG A 110 9.07 -23.55 1.24
CA ARG A 110 8.86 -24.91 0.69
C ARG A 110 8.39 -24.88 -0.77
N ALA A 111 7.52 -23.93 -1.12
CA ALA A 111 7.10 -23.74 -2.50
C ALA A 111 8.29 -23.34 -3.40
N LEU A 112 9.21 -22.50 -2.91
CA LEU A 112 10.44 -22.14 -3.60
C LEU A 112 11.36 -23.36 -3.80
N GLN A 113 11.55 -24.17 -2.76
CA GLN A 113 12.33 -25.42 -2.84
C GLN A 113 11.77 -26.39 -3.88
N SER A 114 10.44 -26.52 -3.97
CA SER A 114 9.82 -27.40 -4.97
C SER A 114 10.05 -26.97 -6.42
N GLN A 115 10.41 -25.70 -6.63
CA GLN A 115 10.69 -25.08 -7.93
C GLN A 115 12.19 -24.79 -8.09
N ALA A 116 13.07 -25.49 -7.36
CA ALA A 116 14.50 -25.22 -7.35
C ALA A 116 15.15 -25.27 -8.75
N ALA A 117 14.61 -26.09 -9.66
CA ALA A 117 15.08 -26.20 -11.04
C ALA A 117 14.85 -24.92 -11.88
N ASP A 118 13.87 -24.10 -11.50
CA ASP A 118 13.49 -22.87 -12.20
C ASP A 118 14.14 -21.62 -11.59
N LEU A 119 14.94 -21.79 -10.53
CA LEU A 119 15.63 -20.69 -9.86
C LEU A 119 16.79 -20.16 -10.73
N PRO A 120 17.15 -18.86 -10.58
CA PRO A 120 18.33 -18.31 -11.24
C PRO A 120 19.59 -19.11 -10.90
N SER A 121 20.52 -19.18 -11.86
CA SER A 121 21.83 -19.77 -11.62
C SER A 121 22.58 -19.03 -10.48
N PRO A 122 23.61 -19.66 -9.88
CA PRO A 122 24.44 -18.99 -8.87
C PRO A 122 24.97 -17.62 -9.33
N GLU A 123 25.36 -17.49 -10.60
CA GLU A 123 25.80 -16.23 -11.21
C GLU A 123 24.66 -15.22 -11.32
N GLY A 124 23.45 -15.69 -11.63
CA GLY A 124 22.24 -14.87 -11.66
C GLY A 124 21.91 -14.29 -10.28
N LEU A 125 21.98 -15.11 -9.23
CA LEU A 125 21.80 -14.66 -7.84
C LEU A 125 22.91 -13.66 -7.45
N ALA A 126 24.16 -13.95 -7.81
CA ALA A 126 25.30 -13.08 -7.51
C ALA A 126 25.17 -11.71 -8.20
N SER A 127 24.65 -11.67 -9.43
CA SER A 127 24.39 -10.42 -10.16
C SER A 127 23.36 -9.54 -9.45
N ILE A 128 22.27 -10.11 -8.96
CA ILE A 128 21.25 -9.38 -8.19
C ILE A 128 21.86 -8.86 -6.88
N PHE A 129 22.61 -9.69 -6.18
CA PHE A 129 23.26 -9.29 -4.93
C PHE A 129 24.30 -8.17 -5.14
N ALA A 130 25.07 -8.22 -6.22
CA ALA A 130 26.00 -7.15 -6.59
C ALA A 130 25.25 -5.84 -6.89
N GLY A 131 24.13 -5.93 -7.61
CA GLY A 131 23.24 -4.77 -7.85
C GLY A 131 22.70 -4.17 -6.55
N LEU A 132 22.30 -5.02 -5.59
CA LEU A 132 21.81 -4.57 -4.29
C LEU A 132 22.91 -3.85 -3.50
N GLN A 133 24.12 -4.41 -3.45
CA GLN A 133 25.26 -3.78 -2.78
C GLN A 133 25.67 -2.46 -3.43
N ALA A 134 25.61 -2.37 -4.76
CA ALA A 134 25.93 -1.16 -5.49
C ALA A 134 24.90 -0.06 -5.18
N ALA A 135 23.60 -0.38 -5.24
CA ALA A 135 22.53 0.54 -4.89
C ALA A 135 22.62 1.01 -3.43
N ALA A 136 22.83 0.09 -2.49
CA ALA A 136 23.01 0.43 -1.06
C ALA A 136 24.17 1.41 -0.84
N ARG A 137 25.33 1.15 -1.46
CA ARG A 137 26.50 2.04 -1.40
C ARG A 137 26.24 3.40 -2.03
N GLN A 138 25.65 3.43 -3.22
CA GLN A 138 25.35 4.66 -3.94
C GLN A 138 24.37 5.57 -3.18
N GLU A 139 23.38 4.97 -2.52
CA GLU A 139 22.31 5.69 -1.83
C GLU A 139 22.63 5.96 -0.34
N GLY A 140 23.76 5.45 0.17
CA GLY A 140 24.14 5.56 1.58
C GLY A 140 23.12 4.89 2.52
N ARG A 141 22.51 3.78 2.07
CA ARG A 141 21.48 3.03 2.78
C ARG A 141 21.95 1.61 3.11
N SER A 142 21.26 0.95 4.02
CA SER A 142 21.55 -0.46 4.33
C SER A 142 21.07 -1.39 3.22
N LEU A 143 21.61 -2.62 3.16
CA LEU A 143 21.16 -3.60 2.16
C LEU A 143 19.69 -3.95 2.37
N LEU A 144 19.28 -4.12 3.63
CA LEU A 144 17.90 -4.46 3.97
C LEU A 144 16.91 -3.35 3.60
N GLU A 145 17.29 -2.08 3.76
CA GLU A 145 16.44 -0.95 3.38
C GLU A 145 16.21 -0.92 1.87
N VAL A 146 17.28 -0.96 1.06
CA VAL A 146 17.15 -1.00 -0.40
C VAL A 146 16.39 -2.24 -0.86
N SER A 147 16.70 -3.39 -0.26
CA SER A 147 16.01 -4.66 -0.53
C SER A 147 14.51 -4.51 -0.29
N THR A 148 14.11 -4.01 0.88
CA THR A 148 12.71 -3.83 1.26
C THR A 148 11.98 -2.90 0.28
N LEU A 149 12.60 -1.80 -0.13
CA LEU A 149 12.02 -0.86 -1.09
C LEU A 149 11.84 -1.49 -2.49
N VAL A 150 12.80 -2.28 -2.95
CA VAL A 150 12.68 -3.04 -4.20
C VAL A 150 11.59 -4.11 -4.10
N GLY A 151 11.51 -4.83 -2.98
CA GLY A 151 10.46 -5.82 -2.71
C GLY A 151 9.06 -5.19 -2.71
N LEU A 152 8.92 -4.00 -2.12
CA LEU A 152 7.69 -3.23 -2.15
C LEU A 152 7.31 -2.80 -3.58
N GLY A 153 8.30 -2.43 -4.40
CA GLY A 153 8.09 -2.17 -5.82
C GLY A 153 7.51 -3.39 -6.55
N ALA A 154 8.04 -4.59 -6.27
CA ALA A 154 7.56 -5.83 -6.89
C ALA A 154 6.10 -6.12 -6.49
N ALA A 155 5.78 -5.99 -5.20
CA ALA A 155 4.43 -6.16 -4.69
C ALA A 155 3.45 -5.20 -5.36
N ARG A 156 3.83 -3.92 -5.53
CA ARG A 156 3.01 -2.91 -6.23
C ARG A 156 2.86 -3.18 -7.72
N ALA A 157 3.86 -3.77 -8.35
CA ALA A 157 3.78 -4.19 -9.74
C ALA A 157 2.91 -5.46 -9.93
N GLY A 158 2.32 -6.00 -8.85
CA GLY A 158 1.50 -7.20 -8.90
C GLY A 158 2.31 -8.47 -9.19
N ILE A 159 3.64 -8.41 -9.02
CA ILE A 159 4.50 -9.58 -9.20
C ILE A 159 4.16 -10.56 -8.09
N ARG A 160 3.67 -11.73 -8.49
CA ARG A 160 3.30 -12.78 -7.55
C ARG A 160 4.57 -13.43 -6.99
N LEU A 161 4.51 -13.72 -5.69
CA LEU A 161 5.57 -14.42 -4.98
C LEU A 161 5.66 -15.85 -5.50
N GLY A 162 6.88 -16.33 -5.80
CA GLY A 162 7.15 -17.65 -6.37
C GLY A 162 7.24 -17.71 -7.89
N ASP A 163 6.99 -16.59 -8.58
CA ASP A 163 7.14 -16.50 -10.02
C ASP A 163 8.60 -16.23 -10.40
N VAL A 164 9.17 -16.94 -11.38
CA VAL A 164 10.56 -16.74 -11.84
C VAL A 164 10.81 -15.28 -12.26
N TYR A 165 9.74 -14.58 -12.69
CA TYR A 165 9.76 -13.17 -13.06
C TYR A 165 10.13 -12.22 -11.90
N VAL A 166 10.07 -12.64 -10.64
CA VAL A 166 10.45 -11.79 -9.51
C VAL A 166 11.93 -11.43 -9.55
N PHE A 167 12.80 -12.38 -9.92
CA PHE A 167 14.23 -12.14 -10.03
C PHE A 167 14.56 -11.21 -11.21
N ASP A 168 13.80 -11.31 -12.31
CA ASP A 168 13.90 -10.38 -13.43
C ASP A 168 13.48 -8.96 -13.03
N TYR A 169 12.38 -8.85 -12.28
CA TYR A 169 11.93 -7.58 -11.74
C TYR A 169 13.03 -6.95 -10.88
N TYR A 170 13.65 -7.73 -9.97
CA TYR A 170 14.73 -7.23 -9.11
C TYR A 170 15.94 -6.74 -9.90
N ARG A 171 16.37 -7.49 -10.93
CA ARG A 171 17.47 -7.05 -11.81
C ARG A 171 17.16 -5.70 -12.46
N ARG A 172 15.94 -5.53 -12.98
CA ARG A 172 15.51 -4.27 -13.63
C ARG A 172 15.37 -3.12 -12.64
N ALA A 173 14.80 -3.38 -11.46
CA ALA A 173 14.62 -2.39 -10.41
C ALA A 173 15.97 -1.87 -9.89
N LEU A 174 16.91 -2.78 -9.59
CA LEU A 174 18.25 -2.42 -9.13
C LEU A 174 19.04 -1.66 -10.20
N ARG A 175 18.90 -2.04 -11.48
CA ARG A 175 19.46 -1.27 -12.60
C ARG A 175 18.88 0.14 -12.66
N SER A 176 17.55 0.29 -12.52
CA SER A 176 16.91 1.60 -12.51
C SER A 176 17.39 2.47 -11.34
N ILE A 177 17.57 1.88 -10.16
CA ILE A 177 18.10 2.60 -8.99
C ILE A 177 19.54 3.04 -9.27
N ALA A 178 20.38 2.19 -9.87
CA ALA A 178 21.75 2.54 -10.22
C ALA A 178 21.81 3.70 -11.25
N GLU A 179 20.91 3.69 -12.24
CA GLU A 179 20.88 4.67 -13.34
C GLU A 179 20.22 6.00 -12.95
N GLU A 180 19.11 5.96 -12.20
CA GLU A 180 18.23 7.12 -11.96
C GLU A 180 18.24 7.57 -10.48
N GLY A 181 18.78 6.75 -9.58
CA GLY A 181 18.72 6.93 -8.13
C GLY A 181 17.45 6.39 -7.49
N LEU A 182 17.53 6.08 -6.20
CA LEU A 182 16.43 5.49 -5.42
C LEU A 182 15.20 6.40 -5.36
N LEU A 183 15.39 7.71 -5.23
CA LEU A 183 14.29 8.66 -5.14
C LEU A 183 13.46 8.70 -6.44
N ALA A 184 14.11 8.66 -7.60
CA ALA A 184 13.43 8.62 -8.89
C ALA A 184 12.64 7.31 -9.06
N PHE A 185 13.26 6.18 -8.70
CA PHE A 185 12.59 4.88 -8.65
C PHE A 185 11.34 4.91 -7.74
N LEU A 186 11.45 5.45 -6.53
CA LEU A 186 10.35 5.54 -5.58
C LEU A 186 9.20 6.41 -6.10
N ARG A 187 9.51 7.57 -6.68
CA ARG A 187 8.50 8.43 -7.33
C ARG A 187 7.74 7.67 -8.40
N ARG A 188 8.45 6.95 -9.27
CA ARG A 188 7.85 6.16 -10.36
C ARG A 188 6.90 5.08 -9.84
N ILE A 189 7.29 4.30 -8.82
CA ILE A 189 6.40 3.26 -8.27
C ILE A 189 5.25 3.81 -7.43
N SER A 190 5.34 5.09 -7.02
CA SER A 190 4.29 5.79 -6.25
C SER A 190 3.30 6.60 -7.11
N SER A 191 3.65 6.93 -8.36
CA SER A 191 2.82 7.77 -9.26
C SER A 191 1.34 7.36 -9.33
N PRO A 192 0.99 6.05 -9.49
CA PRO A 192 -0.40 5.63 -9.59
C PRO A 192 -1.26 5.93 -8.35
N TYR A 193 -0.62 6.15 -7.19
CA TYR A 193 -1.28 6.50 -5.94
C TYR A 193 -1.34 8.00 -5.74
N LEU A 194 -0.30 8.76 -6.11
CA LEU A 194 -0.34 10.22 -6.06
C LEU A 194 -1.40 10.78 -7.01
N GLU A 195 -1.52 10.20 -8.21
CA GLU A 195 -2.57 10.57 -9.19
C GLU A 195 -3.99 10.25 -8.69
N ARG A 196 -4.16 9.22 -7.85
CA ARG A 196 -5.47 8.87 -7.27
C ARG A 196 -5.77 9.63 -5.99
N ALA A 197 -4.78 9.87 -5.14
CA ALA A 197 -4.91 10.69 -3.94
C ALA A 197 -5.28 12.13 -4.31
N GLY A 198 -4.66 12.70 -5.36
CA GLY A 198 -5.00 14.04 -5.85
C GLY A 198 -6.47 14.22 -6.22
N LYS A 199 -7.13 13.18 -6.74
CA LYS A 199 -8.58 13.22 -7.05
C LYS A 199 -9.48 13.27 -5.81
N HIS A 200 -8.96 12.94 -4.63
CA HIS A 200 -9.68 13.00 -3.35
C HIS A 200 -9.38 14.28 -2.56
N PHE A 201 -8.36 15.04 -2.94
CA PHE A 201 -8.01 16.34 -2.35
C PHE A 201 -8.35 17.54 -3.25
N ASP A 202 -9.11 17.33 -4.33
CA ASP A 202 -9.71 18.41 -5.10
C ASP A 202 -10.96 18.93 -4.35
N PRO A 203 -10.91 20.14 -3.75
CA PRO A 203 -12.07 20.69 -3.04
C PRO A 203 -13.26 20.98 -3.97
N ALA A 204 -13.10 20.89 -5.29
CA ALA A 204 -14.18 21.02 -6.26
C ALA A 204 -14.86 19.70 -6.64
N ALA A 205 -14.32 18.54 -6.22
CA ALA A 205 -14.87 17.22 -6.56
C ALA A 205 -15.75 16.66 -5.42
N PRO A 206 -17.05 16.41 -5.63
CA PRO A 206 -17.93 15.92 -4.56
C PRO A 206 -17.57 14.49 -4.14
N THR A 207 -17.34 14.32 -2.85
CA THR A 207 -17.04 13.04 -2.22
C THR A 207 -18.23 12.07 -2.33
N TYR A 208 -17.97 10.77 -2.18
CA TYR A 208 -19.05 9.76 -2.19
C TYR A 208 -20.07 10.00 -1.06
N THR A 209 -19.61 10.49 0.10
CA THR A 209 -20.44 10.85 1.25
C THR A 209 -21.34 12.05 0.94
N GLU A 210 -20.81 13.10 0.31
CA GLU A 210 -21.60 14.26 -0.11
C GLU A 210 -22.63 13.91 -1.19
N ARG A 211 -22.28 13.01 -2.12
CA ARG A 211 -23.23 12.48 -3.09
C ARG A 211 -24.36 11.69 -2.42
N LEU A 212 -24.04 10.88 -1.39
CA LEU A 212 -25.03 10.12 -0.65
C LEU A 212 -25.96 11.03 0.18
N LEU A 213 -25.41 12.05 0.84
CA LEU A 213 -26.17 13.05 1.60
C LEU A 213 -27.07 13.88 0.68
N GLY A 214 -26.58 14.31 -0.49
CA GLY A 214 -27.37 15.03 -1.48
C GLY A 214 -28.55 14.21 -2.03
N LEU A 215 -28.39 12.88 -2.16
CA LEU A 215 -29.49 11.98 -2.54
C LEU A 215 -30.56 11.86 -1.44
N LEU A 216 -30.14 11.85 -0.17
CA LEU A 216 -31.05 11.76 0.98
C LEU A 216 -31.82 13.08 1.19
N ASP A 217 -31.17 14.23 1.02
CA ASP A 217 -31.81 15.54 1.12
C ASP A 217 -32.84 15.75 0.02
N ARG A 218 -32.56 15.33 -1.23
CA ARG A 218 -33.55 15.35 -2.31
C ARG A 218 -34.76 14.46 -2.03
N ARG A 219 -34.55 13.29 -1.40
CA ARG A 219 -35.64 12.39 -0.98
C ARG A 219 -36.44 12.91 0.22
N ARG A 220 -35.85 13.78 1.04
CA ARG A 220 -36.53 14.41 2.18
C ARG A 220 -37.34 15.62 1.70
N ALA A 221 -36.79 16.43 0.80
CA ALA A 221 -37.48 17.54 0.14
C ALA A 221 -38.70 17.07 -0.69
N GLY A 222 -38.59 15.94 -1.39
CA GLY A 222 -39.72 15.34 -2.12
C GLY A 222 -40.83 14.77 -1.25
N ARG A 223 -40.61 14.60 0.06
CA ARG A 223 -41.60 14.07 1.03
C ARG A 223 -42.39 15.17 1.76
N SER A 224 -41.98 16.44 1.61
CA SER A 224 -42.56 17.59 2.32
C SER A 224 -43.44 18.47 1.44
N ALA A 225 -43.77 18.07 0.20
CA ALA A 225 -44.72 18.80 -0.62
C ALA A 225 -46.14 18.69 -0.01
N PRO A 226 -46.80 19.80 0.38
CA PRO A 226 -48.12 19.74 0.98
C PRO A 226 -49.18 19.33 -0.06
N ARG A 227 -49.99 18.35 0.33
CA ARG A 227 -51.19 17.90 -0.38
C ARG A 227 -52.18 19.06 -0.40
N GLN A 228 -52.41 19.70 -1.55
CA GLN A 228 -53.48 20.71 -1.67
C GLN A 228 -54.83 20.01 -1.46
N LEU A 229 -55.49 20.31 -0.33
CA LEU A 229 -56.94 20.18 -0.17
C LEU A 229 -57.58 21.45 -0.75
N GLY A 230 -58.37 21.32 -1.81
CA GLY A 230 -59.19 22.42 -2.32
C GLY A 230 -60.48 22.56 -1.49
N PRO A 231 -60.98 23.79 -1.25
CA PRO A 231 -62.33 24.00 -0.73
C PRO A 231 -63.30 24.31 -1.89
N GLY A 232 -64.42 23.59 -1.93
CA GLY A 232 -65.66 24.10 -2.53
C GLY A 232 -66.44 24.91 -1.49
N ASN A 233 -67.15 25.96 -1.90
CA ASN A 233 -68.61 25.86 -2.03
C ASN A 233 -69.28 27.07 -2.74
N GLU A 234 -70.36 26.72 -3.42
CA GLU A 234 -71.50 27.42 -4.02
C GLU A 234 -71.91 28.83 -3.53
N ALA A 235 -72.40 29.72 -4.44
CA ALA A 235 -73.85 29.95 -4.65
C ALA A 235 -74.22 31.19 -5.52
N ALA A 236 -74.90 30.91 -6.63
CA ALA A 236 -76.06 31.57 -7.26
C ALA A 236 -76.14 33.10 -7.54
N THR A 237 -76.38 33.45 -8.81
CA THR A 237 -77.49 34.34 -9.21
C THR A 237 -77.95 34.07 -10.66
N SER A 238 -79.27 34.18 -10.86
CA SER A 238 -80.18 33.60 -11.87
C SER A 238 -80.23 34.29 -13.28
N PRO A 239 -81.04 33.77 -14.27
CA PRO A 239 -80.80 33.79 -15.73
C PRO A 239 -81.64 34.85 -16.50
N PRO A 240 -81.69 34.87 -17.87
CA PRO A 240 -82.67 34.03 -18.62
C PRO A 240 -82.33 33.57 -20.09
N LEU A 241 -83.12 32.57 -20.54
CA LEU A 241 -83.69 32.24 -21.89
C LEU A 241 -82.77 31.81 -23.08
N VAL A 242 -82.80 30.52 -23.50
CA VAL A 242 -83.55 29.88 -24.65
C VAL A 242 -82.85 30.13 -26.01
N GLN A 243 -82.43 29.14 -26.82
CA GLN A 243 -83.18 28.13 -27.60
C GLN A 243 -82.16 27.08 -28.18
N ALA A 244 -82.43 25.76 -28.12
CA ALA A 244 -82.84 24.87 -29.23
C ALA A 244 -81.78 24.74 -30.37
N GLU A 245 -81.41 23.61 -30.97
CA GLU A 245 -81.91 22.26 -31.24
C GLU A 245 -80.62 21.40 -31.45
N GLY A 246 -80.55 20.07 -31.53
CA GLY A 246 -81.49 18.97 -31.69
C GLY A 246 -80.67 17.75 -32.13
N SER A 247 -81.18 16.55 -31.82
CA SER A 247 -81.00 15.29 -32.60
C SER A 247 -79.58 14.71 -32.69
N SER A 248 -79.30 13.41 -32.66
CA SER A 248 -80.01 12.13 -32.64
C SER A 248 -78.85 11.10 -32.63
N GLU A 249 -78.87 10.04 -31.82
CA GLU A 249 -79.08 8.65 -32.28
C GLU A 249 -78.59 8.41 -33.73
N ALA A 250 -77.84 7.38 -34.09
CA ALA A 250 -77.55 6.03 -33.61
C ALA A 250 -76.38 5.56 -34.54
N SER A 251 -75.79 4.37 -34.53
CA SER A 251 -75.99 3.08 -33.91
C SER A 251 -74.72 2.29 -34.20
#